data_AF-A0A9E3ANC9-F1
#
_entry.id   AF-A0A9E3ANC9-F1
#
_cell.length_a   1.000
_cell.length_b   1.000
_cell.length_c   1.000
_cell.angle_alpha   90.00
_cell.angle_beta   90.00
_cell.angle_gamma   90.00
#
_symmetry.space_group_name_H-M   'P 1'
#
loop_
_entity.id
_entity.type
_entity.pdbx_description
1 polymer ?
#
loop_
_entity_poly.entity_id
_entity_poly.type
_entity_poly.pdbx_seq_one_letter_code
_entity_poly.pdbx_strand_id
1 'polypeptide(L)'
;MLKFSGNAFRDANGRDLARSVEGRRTLADFLRVEAGQTGVHVGCEHGVCGACTVIVNGQAVRDEHALQCGFCTPGVVMTLAALTVGDASPSAHTLLDALGGHLCRRTGYQGLRRAALRLAQRP
;
A
#
# COMPACT_ATOMS: atom_id res chain seq x y z
N MET A 1 4.52 9.88 -4.69
CA MET A 1 3.11 9.65 -5.05
C MET A 1 3.06 8.43 -5.96
N LEU A 2 2.49 7.32 -5.50
CA LEU A 2 2.42 6.08 -6.28
C LEU A 2 1.11 6.10 -7.10
N LYS A 3 1.18 6.02 -8.43
CA LYS A 3 0.01 5.92 -9.34
C LYS A 3 0.11 4.62 -10.14
N PHE A 4 -0.97 3.93 -10.46
CA PHE A 4 -0.92 2.66 -11.20
C PHE A 4 -1.54 2.79 -12.60
N SER A 5 -0.81 2.36 -13.64
CA SER A 5 -1.31 2.26 -15.02
C SER A 5 -0.92 0.88 -15.57
N GLY A 6 -1.90 0.00 -15.78
CA GLY A 6 -1.68 -1.42 -16.08
C GLY A 6 -1.01 -2.21 -14.94
N ASN A 7 -0.21 -3.22 -15.29
CA ASN A 7 0.61 -4.01 -14.35
C ASN A 7 1.85 -3.25 -13.82
N ALA A 8 1.94 -1.94 -14.07
CA ALA A 8 3.08 -1.10 -13.72
C ALA A 8 2.72 -0.08 -12.64
N PHE A 9 3.62 0.05 -11.67
CA PHE A 9 3.60 1.05 -10.62
C PHE A 9 4.33 2.31 -11.11
N ARG A 10 3.70 3.47 -11.12
CA ARG A 10 4.34 4.76 -11.41
C ARG A 10 4.80 5.43 -10.12
N ASP A 11 6.09 5.66 -10.00
CA ASP A 11 6.71 6.23 -8.81
C ASP A 11 6.49 7.75 -8.66
N ALA A 12 6.99 8.31 -7.56
CA ALA A 12 6.89 9.74 -7.26
C ALA A 12 7.56 10.65 -8.32
N ASN A 13 8.46 10.09 -9.12
CA ASN A 13 9.19 10.78 -10.19
C ASN A 13 8.57 10.49 -11.57
N GLY A 14 7.38 9.87 -11.62
CA GLY A 14 6.69 9.56 -12.85
C GLY A 14 7.25 8.36 -13.61
N ARG A 15 8.14 7.55 -13.01
CA ARG A 15 8.74 6.38 -13.67
C ARG A 15 7.86 5.16 -13.48
N ASP A 16 7.58 4.46 -14.57
CA ASP A 16 6.90 3.17 -14.53
C ASP A 16 7.88 2.08 -14.06
N LEU A 17 7.57 1.44 -12.96
CA LEU A 17 8.25 0.33 -12.33
C LEU A 17 7.37 -0.92 -12.44
N ALA A 18 7.89 -1.95 -13.09
CA ALA A 18 7.33 -3.30 -13.06
C ALA A 18 8.47 -4.25 -12.66
N ARG A 19 8.33 -4.90 -11.49
CA ARG A 19 9.34 -5.85 -10.97
C ARG A 19 8.64 -7.00 -10.27
N SER A 20 9.20 -8.20 -10.43
CA SER A 20 8.86 -9.34 -9.58
C SER A 20 9.60 -9.19 -8.25
N VAL A 21 8.88 -9.29 -7.15
CA VAL A 21 9.43 -9.15 -5.80
C VAL A 21 9.12 -10.38 -4.96
N GLU A 22 10.02 -10.71 -4.06
CA GLU A 22 9.82 -11.84 -3.16
C GLU A 22 8.79 -11.50 -2.08
N GLY A 23 7.85 -12.42 -1.80
CA GLY A 23 6.72 -12.17 -0.90
C GLY A 23 7.09 -11.79 0.54
N ARG A 24 8.32 -12.08 1.01
CA ARG A 24 8.81 -11.69 2.34
C ARG A 24 9.41 -10.28 2.39
N ARG A 25 9.60 -9.63 1.24
CA ARG A 25 10.24 -8.30 1.18
C ARG A 25 9.22 -7.22 1.53
N THR A 26 9.62 -6.29 2.39
CA THR A 26 8.76 -5.15 2.74
C THR A 26 8.73 -4.12 1.62
N LEU A 27 7.65 -3.34 1.55
CA LEU A 27 7.51 -2.24 0.60
C LEU A 27 8.56 -1.16 0.86
N ALA A 28 8.90 -0.91 2.13
CA ALA A 28 9.96 0.02 2.49
C ALA A 28 11.32 -0.46 1.95
N ASP A 29 11.64 -1.75 2.10
CA ASP A 29 12.90 -2.30 1.58
C ASP A 29 12.95 -2.31 0.06
N PHE A 30 11.85 -2.69 -0.60
CA PHE A 30 11.75 -2.61 -2.05
C PHE A 30 12.01 -1.19 -2.54
N LEU A 31 11.34 -0.19 -1.95
CA LEU A 31 11.49 1.20 -2.34
C LEU A 31 12.91 1.70 -2.10
N ARG A 32 13.50 1.39 -0.94
CA ARG A 32 14.83 1.87 -0.54
C ARG A 32 15.96 1.20 -1.31
N VAL A 33 15.91 -0.11 -1.49
CA VAL A 33 17.04 -0.93 -1.96
C VAL A 33 16.96 -1.19 -3.45
N GLU A 34 15.77 -1.48 -3.99
CA GLU A 34 15.64 -1.88 -5.39
C GLU A 34 15.15 -0.75 -6.30
N ALA A 35 14.17 0.03 -5.84
CA ALA A 35 13.63 1.15 -6.61
C ALA A 35 14.48 2.43 -6.47
N GLY A 36 15.45 2.45 -5.55
CA GLY A 36 16.30 3.63 -5.27
C GLY A 36 15.53 4.84 -4.71
N GLN A 37 14.30 4.64 -4.23
CA GLN A 37 13.43 5.64 -3.63
C GLN A 37 13.72 5.75 -2.13
N THR A 38 14.83 6.41 -1.79
CA THR A 38 15.39 6.43 -0.42
C THR A 38 14.66 7.34 0.57
N GLY A 39 13.69 8.14 0.12
CA GLY A 39 12.89 9.01 1.00
C GLY A 39 11.98 8.26 1.98
N VAL A 40 11.75 6.96 1.76
CA VAL A 40 11.08 6.09 2.72
C VAL A 40 12.11 5.56 3.73
N HIS A 41 11.81 5.63 5.01
CA HIS A 41 12.69 5.18 6.10
C HIS A 41 12.01 4.13 6.99
N VAL A 42 12.80 3.25 7.59
CA VAL A 42 12.33 2.34 8.63
C VAL A 42 12.89 2.85 9.96
N GLY A 43 12.02 3.40 10.80
CA GLY A 43 12.42 3.99 12.08
C GLY A 43 12.00 3.17 13.29
N CYS A 44 10.73 2.74 13.32
CA CYS A 44 10.14 2.15 14.53
C CYS A 44 9.74 0.68 14.40
N GLU A 45 9.83 0.09 13.20
CA GLU A 45 9.39 -1.27 12.80
C GLU A 45 7.96 -1.71 13.23
N HIS A 46 7.21 -0.78 13.81
CA HIS A 46 5.88 -0.95 14.40
C HIS A 46 4.86 0.06 13.86
N GLY A 47 5.24 0.85 12.84
CA GLY A 47 4.36 1.76 12.09
C GLY A 47 3.92 3.04 12.80
N VAL A 48 4.47 3.31 13.99
CA VAL A 48 4.06 4.44 14.82
C VAL A 48 4.70 5.77 14.41
N CYS A 49 5.95 5.77 13.94
CA CYS A 49 6.70 7.00 13.66
C CYS A 49 6.35 7.66 12.30
N GLY A 50 5.78 6.91 11.35
CA GLY A 50 5.46 7.42 10.01
C GLY A 50 6.64 7.51 9.03
N ALA A 51 7.84 7.12 9.45
CA ALA A 51 9.03 7.13 8.58
C ALA A 51 8.83 6.29 7.29
N CYS A 52 8.00 5.24 7.35
CA CYS A 52 7.72 4.34 6.24
C CYS A 52 6.44 4.69 5.45
N THR A 53 5.86 5.87 5.65
CA THR A 53 4.61 6.26 5.00
C THR A 53 4.76 6.35 3.48
N VAL A 54 3.82 5.75 2.76
CA VAL A 54 3.68 5.84 1.30
C VAL A 54 2.29 6.34 0.94
N ILE A 55 2.20 7.03 -0.20
CA ILE A 55 0.95 7.54 -0.76
C ILE A 55 0.53 6.66 -1.92
N VAL A 56 -0.60 5.96 -1.79
CA VAL A 56 -1.17 5.11 -2.82
C VAL A 56 -2.37 5.83 -3.41
N ASN A 57 -2.30 6.11 -4.72
CA ASN A 57 -3.31 6.82 -5.49
C ASN A 57 -3.67 8.24 -5.00
N GLY A 58 -3.01 8.78 -3.97
CA GLY A 58 -3.33 10.09 -3.38
C GLY A 58 -3.83 9.99 -1.93
N GLN A 59 -3.82 8.81 -1.31
CA GLN A 59 -4.08 8.61 0.11
C GLN A 59 -2.85 8.04 0.80
N ALA A 60 -2.52 8.54 2.00
CA ALA A 60 -1.46 7.93 2.77
C ALA A 60 -1.99 6.66 3.45
N VAL A 61 -1.24 5.58 3.35
CA VAL A 61 -1.61 4.28 3.95
C VAL A 61 -1.72 4.37 5.48
N ARG A 62 -1.18 5.42 6.10
CA ARG A 62 -1.25 5.66 7.54
C ARG A 62 -2.57 6.30 8.01
N ASP A 63 -3.31 7.01 7.15
CA ASP A 63 -4.39 7.91 7.55
C ASP A 63 -5.49 7.23 8.38
N GLU A 64 -5.71 5.94 8.15
CA GLU A 64 -6.74 5.15 8.83
C GLU A 64 -6.23 4.23 9.95
N HIS A 65 -4.99 4.41 10.40
CA HIS A 65 -4.30 3.44 11.28
C HIS A 65 -4.22 2.04 10.63
N ALA A 66 -4.15 1.98 9.30
CA ALA A 66 -3.97 0.76 8.51
C ALA A 66 -2.54 0.18 8.57
N LEU A 67 -1.65 0.79 9.35
CA LEU A 67 -0.24 0.43 9.47
C LEU A 67 0.14 0.33 10.95
N GLN A 68 0.66 -0.85 11.35
CA GLN A 68 1.39 -1.07 12.60
C GLN A 68 2.74 -1.70 12.26
N CYS A 69 3.04 -2.97 12.59
CA CYS A 69 4.33 -3.61 12.26
C CYS A 69 4.77 -3.55 10.78
N GLY A 70 3.87 -3.20 9.86
CA GLY A 70 4.22 -2.99 8.47
C GLY A 70 4.43 -4.28 7.68
N PHE A 71 4.36 -5.46 8.31
CA PHE A 71 4.65 -6.73 7.65
C PHE A 71 3.58 -7.14 6.63
N CYS A 72 2.29 -6.95 6.95
CA CYS A 72 1.19 -7.24 6.03
C CYS A 72 0.94 -6.11 5.01
N THR A 73 1.52 -4.92 5.25
CA THR A 73 1.27 -3.72 4.45
C THR A 73 1.66 -3.84 2.98
N PRO A 74 2.78 -4.49 2.59
CA PRO A 74 3.14 -4.64 1.18
C PRO A 74 2.08 -5.43 0.42
N GLY A 75 1.65 -6.58 0.95
CA GLY A 75 0.60 -7.40 0.35
C GLY A 75 -0.71 -6.63 0.20
N VAL A 76 -1.18 -6.00 1.28
CA VAL A 76 -2.45 -5.23 1.24
C VAL A 76 -2.37 -4.08 0.25
N VAL A 77 -1.29 -3.30 0.26
CA VAL A 77 -1.11 -2.17 -0.66
C VAL A 77 -1.09 -2.65 -2.10
N MET A 78 -0.35 -3.71 -2.41
CA MET A 78 -0.29 -4.25 -3.77
C MET A 78 -1.64 -4.76 -4.26
N THR A 79 -2.40 -5.46 -3.41
CA THR A 79 -3.74 -5.93 -3.76
C THR A 79 -4.72 -4.77 -3.99
N LEU A 80 -4.79 -3.79 -3.08
CA LEU A 80 -5.69 -2.64 -3.23
C LEU A 80 -5.31 -1.75 -4.42
N ALA A 81 -4.01 -1.59 -4.67
CA ALA A 81 -3.50 -0.88 -5.83
C ALA A 81 -3.87 -1.59 -7.14
N ALA A 82 -3.71 -2.91 -7.22
CA ALA A 82 -4.07 -3.68 -8.41
C ALA A 82 -5.56 -3.55 -8.77
N LEU A 83 -6.43 -3.44 -7.75
CA LEU A 83 -7.87 -3.25 -7.95
C LEU A 83 -8.26 -1.83 -8.40
N THR A 84 -7.33 -0.88 -8.34
CA THR A 84 -7.55 0.55 -8.65
C THR A 84 -6.66 1.05 -9.79
N VAL A 85 -6.18 0.12 -10.63
CA VAL A 85 -5.38 0.43 -11.83
C VAL A 85 -6.21 1.22 -12.84
N GLY A 86 -5.60 2.24 -13.48
CA GLY A 86 -6.19 2.92 -14.64
C GLY A 86 -7.53 3.62 -14.37
N ASP A 87 -7.69 4.20 -13.17
CA ASP A 87 -8.91 4.85 -12.67
C ASP A 87 -10.09 3.91 -12.40
N ALA A 88 -9.85 2.60 -12.28
CA ALA A 88 -10.86 1.68 -11.79
C ALA A 88 -11.36 2.10 -10.39
N SER A 89 -12.69 2.17 -10.23
CA SER A 89 -13.37 2.46 -8.96
C SER A 89 -14.10 1.20 -8.46
N PRO A 90 -13.38 0.26 -7.83
CA PRO A 90 -13.96 -0.98 -7.33
C PRO A 90 -14.93 -0.71 -6.18
N SER A 91 -15.97 -1.53 -6.09
CA SER A 91 -16.95 -1.42 -5.01
C SER A 91 -16.31 -1.64 -3.64
N ALA A 92 -16.92 -1.09 -2.59
CA ALA A 92 -16.52 -1.34 -1.20
C ALA A 92 -16.48 -2.85 -0.89
N HIS A 93 -17.44 -3.62 -1.41
CA HIS A 93 -17.46 -5.08 -1.26
C HIS A 93 -16.21 -5.72 -1.85
N THR A 94 -15.86 -5.39 -3.09
CA THR A 94 -14.66 -5.90 -3.78
C THR A 94 -13.38 -5.63 -2.98
N LEU A 95 -13.21 -4.40 -2.48
CA LEU A 95 -12.03 -4.03 -1.72
C LEU A 95 -11.97 -4.74 -0.36
N LEU A 96 -13.11 -4.94 0.31
CA LEU A 96 -13.19 -5.65 1.58
C LEU A 96 -12.94 -7.15 1.44
N ASP A 97 -13.49 -7.79 0.41
CA ASP A 97 -13.23 -9.21 0.10
C ASP A 97 -11.74 -9.44 -0.18
N ALA A 98 -11.10 -8.52 -0.89
CA ALA A 98 -9.68 -8.60 -1.18
C ALA A 98 -8.80 -8.59 0.08
N LEU A 99 -9.26 -7.99 1.19
CA LEU A 99 -8.56 -8.05 2.48
C LEU A 99 -8.58 -9.46 3.09
N GLY A 100 -9.52 -10.32 2.69
CA GLY A 100 -9.60 -11.72 3.16
C GLY A 100 -8.36 -12.55 2.83
N GLY A 101 -7.60 -12.17 1.79
CA GLY A 101 -6.32 -12.80 1.43
C GLY A 101 -5.12 -12.36 2.28
N HIS A 102 -5.30 -11.44 3.24
CA HIS A 102 -4.20 -10.85 4.00
C HIS A 102 -4.32 -11.12 5.51
N LEU A 103 -3.33 -11.79 6.08
CA LEU A 103 -3.24 -11.98 7.52
C LEU A 103 -2.58 -10.77 8.21
N CYS A 104 -3.30 -10.13 9.14
CA CYS A 104 -2.77 -9.05 9.96
C CYS A 104 -2.93 -9.36 11.45
N ARG A 105 -1.82 -9.52 12.16
CA ARG A 105 -1.85 -9.83 13.60
C ARG A 105 -1.81 -8.59 14.51
N ARG A 106 -1.74 -7.39 13.93
CA ARG A 106 -1.45 -6.15 14.68
C ARG A 106 -2.60 -5.14 14.61
N THR A 107 -3.11 -4.83 13.42
CA THR A 107 -4.13 -3.77 13.23
C THR A 107 -5.54 -4.13 13.72
N GLY A 108 -5.82 -5.42 13.97
CA GLY A 108 -7.18 -5.89 14.23
C GLY A 108 -8.13 -5.66 13.04
N TYR A 109 -7.60 -5.49 11.82
CA TYR A 109 -8.29 -5.22 10.55
C TYR A 109 -9.06 -3.90 10.42
N GLN A 110 -9.47 -3.26 11.51
CA GLN A 110 -10.34 -2.09 11.44
C GLN A 110 -9.71 -0.93 10.65
N GLY A 111 -8.41 -0.68 10.85
CA GLY A 111 -7.70 0.33 10.07
C GLY A 111 -7.61 -0.01 8.58
N LEU A 112 -7.33 -1.29 8.26
CA LEU A 112 -7.28 -1.78 6.87
C LEU A 112 -8.64 -1.64 6.17
N ARG A 113 -9.74 -1.99 6.87
CA ARG A 113 -11.10 -1.85 6.36
C ARG A 113 -11.46 -0.39 6.10
N ARG A 114 -11.15 0.52 7.03
CA ARG A 114 -11.39 1.96 6.82
C ARG A 114 -10.58 2.51 5.64
N ALA A 115 -9.32 2.10 5.50
CA ALA A 115 -8.49 2.49 4.35
C ALA A 115 -9.10 2.02 3.03
N ALA A 116 -9.56 0.77 2.97
CA ALA A 116 -10.25 0.22 1.79
C ALA A 116 -11.55 0.97 1.48
N LEU A 117 -12.39 1.24 2.50
CA LEU A 117 -13.63 1.99 2.31
C LEU A 117 -13.39 3.42 1.83
N ARG A 118 -12.35 4.08 2.33
CA ARG A 118 -11.94 5.42 1.89
C ARG A 118 -11.47 5.42 0.45
N LEU A 119 -10.79 4.35 0.02
CA LEU A 119 -10.36 4.17 -1.36
C LEU A 119 -11.56 4.03 -2.32
N ALA A 120 -12.64 3.35 -1.91
CA ALA A 120 -13.89 3.25 -2.67
C ALA A 120 -14.67 4.58 -2.78
N GLN A 121 -14.37 5.57 -1.94
CA GLN A 121 -15.04 6.88 -1.93
C GLN A 121 -14.26 7.95 -2.71
N ARG A 122 -13.20 7.56 -3.42
CA ARG A 122 -12.45 8.49 -4.28
C ARG A 122 -13.35 8.99 -5.43
N PRO A 123 -13.35 10.30 -5.71
CA PRO A 123 -14.01 10.86 -6.88
C PRO A 123 -13.33 10.41 -8.18
#